data_AF-A0A0R1QE41-F1
#
_entry.id   AF-A0A0R1QE41-F1
#
_cell.length_a   1.000
_cell.length_b   1.000
_cell.length_c   1.000
_cell.angle_alpha   90.00
_cell.angle_beta   90.00
_cell.angle_gamma   90.00
#
_symmetry.space_group_name_H-M   'P 1'
#
loop_
_entity.id
_entity.type
_entity.pdbx_description
1 polymer ?
#
loop_
_entity_poly.entity_id
_entity_poly.type
_entity_poly.pdbx_seq_one_letter_code
_entity_poly.pdbx_strand_id
1 'polypeptide(L)'
;MGVRTLLEAHPPVIWIAVTAVVVGLLAAVIQASGAQLQVTGERDRHDRPRALLRRGGRYLIGWVLIFAYGIAMAMMFGDHVNLVREIGLEIAKDLFSFRNFTTAASWNIYL
;
A
#
# COMPACT_ATOMS: atom_id res chain seq x y z
N MET A 1 -32.19 -0.46 -3.53
CA MET A 1 -31.60 -1.39 -2.54
C MET A 1 -30.81 -0.55 -1.55
N GLY A 2 -31.24 -0.49 -0.29
CA GLY A 2 -30.67 0.41 0.72
C GLY A 2 -29.48 -0.21 1.45
N VAL A 3 -28.61 0.63 2.01
CA VAL A 3 -27.46 0.22 2.83
C VAL A 3 -27.89 -0.73 3.98
N ARG A 4 -29.09 -0.53 4.54
CA ARG A 4 -29.69 -1.42 5.55
C ARG A 4 -29.94 -2.85 5.06
N THR A 5 -30.49 -3.02 3.86
CA THR A 5 -30.76 -4.36 3.29
C THR A 5 -29.48 -5.14 2.95
N LEU A 6 -28.37 -4.44 2.65
CA LEU A 6 -27.05 -5.06 2.46
C LEU A 6 -26.46 -5.54 3.80
N LEU A 7 -26.60 -4.75 4.86
CA LEU A 7 -26.15 -5.06 6.23
C LEU A 7 -26.78 -6.33 6.81
N GLU A 8 -28.05 -6.57 6.51
CA GLU A 8 -28.80 -7.73 7.03
C GLU A 8 -28.57 -9.02 6.24
N ALA A 9 -28.26 -8.92 4.94
CA ALA A 9 -28.14 -10.09 4.06
C ALA A 9 -26.77 -10.79 4.13
N HIS A 10 -25.68 -10.03 4.32
CA HIS A 10 -24.31 -10.57 4.37
C HIS A 10 -23.45 -9.88 5.46
N PRO A 11 -23.84 -9.99 6.74
CA PRO A 11 -23.10 -9.39 7.86
C PRO A 11 -21.58 -9.64 7.84
N PRO A 12 -21.06 -10.85 7.57
CA PRO A 12 -19.60 -11.07 7.55
C PRO A 12 -18.90 -10.28 6.44
N VAL A 13 -19.49 -10.16 5.25
CA VAL A 13 -18.86 -9.49 4.10
C VAL A 13 -18.66 -7.99 4.34
N ILE A 14 -19.62 -7.36 5.00
CA ILE A 14 -19.53 -5.93 5.31
C ILE A 14 -18.47 -5.67 6.38
N TRP A 15 -18.34 -6.54 7.38
CA TRP A 15 -17.27 -6.43 8.37
C TRP A 15 -15.88 -6.63 7.76
N ILE A 16 -15.74 -7.55 6.79
CA ILE A 16 -14.51 -7.70 6.01
C ILE A 16 -14.17 -6.42 5.26
N ALA A 17 -15.15 -5.85 4.54
CA ALA A 17 -14.93 -4.62 3.78
C ALA A 17 -14.56 -3.44 4.70
N VAL A 18 -15.25 -3.29 5.83
CA VAL A 18 -14.97 -2.25 6.83
C VAL A 18 -13.56 -2.41 7.39
N THR A 19 -13.17 -3.62 7.80
CA THR A 19 -11.82 -3.86 8.34
C THR A 19 -10.74 -3.64 7.28
N ALA A 20 -10.96 -4.04 6.02
CA ALA A 20 -10.03 -3.81 4.92
C ALA A 20 -9.80 -2.31 4.68
N VAL A 21 -10.87 -1.50 4.70
CA VAL A 21 -10.77 -0.04 4.57
C VAL A 21 -9.96 0.56 5.73
N VAL A 22 -10.25 0.15 6.96
CA VAL A 22 -9.51 0.64 8.14
C VAL A 22 -8.03 0.29 8.05
N VAL A 23 -7.69 -0.95 7.72
CA VAL A 23 -6.31 -1.42 7.55
C VAL A 23 -5.60 -0.66 6.42
N GLY A 24 -6.28 -0.47 5.29
CA GLY A 24 -5.74 0.28 4.16
C GLY A 24 -5.45 1.74 4.50
N LEU A 25 -6.34 2.41 5.25
CA LEU A 25 -6.13 3.78 5.72
C LEU A 25 -4.95 3.87 6.70
N LEU A 26 -4.85 2.93 7.64
CA LEU A 26 -3.72 2.87 8.58
C LEU A 26 -2.40 2.66 7.84
N ALA A 27 -2.36 1.71 6.89
CA ALA A 27 -1.20 1.49 6.05
C ALA A 27 -0.82 2.77 5.30
N ALA A 28 -1.79 3.43 4.65
CA ALA A 28 -1.56 4.67 3.91
C ALA A 28 -0.99 5.79 4.79
N VAL A 29 -1.53 5.98 5.99
CA VAL A 29 -1.02 6.98 6.96
C VAL A 29 0.41 6.65 7.39
N ILE A 30 0.69 5.39 7.69
CA ILE A 30 2.05 4.95 8.07
C ILE A 30 3.03 5.20 6.93
N GLN A 31 2.67 4.78 5.70
CA GLN A 31 3.51 4.97 4.51
C GLN A 31 3.76 6.45 4.21
N ALA A 32 2.72 7.28 4.28
CA ALA A 32 2.80 8.72 4.02
C ALA A 32 3.60 9.46 5.10
N SER A 33 3.53 9.04 6.37
CA SER A 33 4.23 9.69 7.47
C SER A 33 5.76 9.70 7.34
N GLY A 34 6.32 8.77 6.56
CA GLY A 34 7.75 8.65 6.30
C GLY A 34 8.18 9.19 4.93
N ALA A 35 7.25 9.78 4.18
CA ALA A 35 7.54 10.37 2.89
C ALA A 35 8.13 11.77 3.03
N GLN A 36 9.20 12.05 2.31
CA GLN A 36 9.79 13.39 2.20
C GLN A 36 9.58 13.90 0.79
N LEU A 37 9.10 15.15 0.67
CA LEU A 37 8.94 15.84 -0.60
C LEU A 37 10.02 16.91 -0.73
N GLN A 38 10.70 16.95 -1.86
CA GLN A 38 11.65 18.00 -2.20
C GLN A 38 11.25 18.62 -3.53
N VAL A 39 10.79 19.88 -3.51
CA VAL A 39 10.52 20.61 -4.75
C VAL A 39 11.85 21.01 -5.37
N THR A 40 12.08 20.65 -6.63
CA THR A 40 13.25 21.11 -7.38
C THR A 40 12.93 22.45 -8.04
N GLY A 41 13.95 23.27 -8.26
CA GLY A 41 13.79 24.52 -9.02
C GLY A 41 13.57 24.30 -10.52
N GLU A 42 13.49 23.04 -10.96
CA GLU A 42 13.30 22.66 -12.35
C GLU A 42 11.82 22.51 -12.68
N ARG A 43 11.47 22.75 -13.94
CA ARG A 43 10.13 22.55 -14.46
C ARG A 43 10.09 21.40 -15.47
N ASP A 44 8.97 20.69 -15.48
CA ASP A 44 8.73 19.59 -16.42
C ASP A 44 8.42 20.11 -17.84
N ARG A 45 8.17 19.19 -18.78
CA ARG A 45 7.82 19.50 -20.18
C ARG A 45 6.52 20.32 -20.31
N HIS A 46 5.68 20.33 -19.28
CA HIS A 46 4.40 21.03 -19.21
C HIS A 46 4.44 22.24 -18.27
N ASP A 47 5.63 22.76 -17.95
CA ASP A 47 5.87 23.93 -17.09
C ASP A 47 5.41 23.75 -15.62
N ARG A 48 5.33 22.50 -15.15
CA ARG A 48 4.97 22.16 -13.76
C ARG A 48 6.23 22.04 -12.91
N PRO A 49 6.21 22.47 -11.64
CA PRO A 49 7.34 22.31 -10.74
C PRO A 49 7.63 20.82 -10.53
N ARG A 50 8.89 20.43 -10.75
CA ARG A 50 9.30 19.06 -10.49
C ARG A 50 9.43 18.83 -9.00
N ALA A 51 8.89 17.71 -8.51
CA ALA A 51 9.02 17.34 -7.11
C ALA A 51 9.65 15.96 -7.00
N LEU A 52 10.57 15.80 -6.07
CA LEU A 52 11.18 14.53 -5.75
C LEU A 52 10.51 13.95 -4.51
N LEU A 53 10.10 12.69 -4.59
CA LEU A 53 9.53 11.95 -3.47
C LEU A 53 10.55 10.92 -2.99
N ARG A 54 10.95 11.04 -1.72
CA ARG A 54 11.73 10.02 -1.03
C ARG A 54 10.81 9.24 -0.10
N ARG A 55 10.67 7.94 -0.39
CA ARG A 55 9.90 7.01 0.44
C ARG A 55 10.88 6.27 1.35
N GLY A 56 10.74 6.44 2.66
CA GLY A 56 11.58 5.76 3.66
C GLY A 56 11.10 4.36 4.04
N GLY A 57 11.76 3.73 5.01
CA GLY A 57 11.40 2.39 5.51
C GLY A 57 9.97 2.25 6.04
N ARG A 58 9.29 3.36 6.38
CA ARG A 58 7.86 3.34 6.75
C ARG A 58 6.95 2.91 5.60
N TYR A 59 7.38 3.08 4.34
CA TYR A 59 6.68 2.54 3.18
C TYR A 59 6.59 1.01 3.24
N LEU A 60 7.71 0.36 3.58
CA LEU A 60 7.77 -1.10 3.76
C LEU A 60 6.89 -1.55 4.94
N ILE A 61 6.85 -0.79 6.04
CA ILE A 61 5.99 -1.12 7.20
C ILE A 61 4.51 -1.19 6.80
N GLY A 62 4.04 -0.25 5.99
CA GLY A 62 2.65 -0.29 5.51
C GLY A 62 2.36 -1.50 4.61
N TRP A 63 3.32 -1.93 3.80
CA TRP A 63 3.18 -3.17 3.02
C TRP A 63 3.11 -4.40 3.89
N VAL A 64 3.97 -4.50 4.92
CA VAL A 64 3.91 -5.60 5.89
C VAL A 64 2.53 -5.67 6.55
N LEU A 65 1.92 -4.52 6.86
CA LEU A 65 0.58 -4.45 7.45
C LEU A 65 -0.52 -4.93 6.49
N ILE A 66 -0.46 -4.55 5.21
CA ILE A 66 -1.39 -5.03 4.17
C ILE A 66 -1.26 -6.54 3.97
N PHE A 67 -0.01 -7.05 3.88
CA PHE A 67 0.24 -8.48 3.73
C PHE A 67 -0.24 -9.28 4.93
N ALA A 68 0.05 -8.82 6.16
CA ALA A 68 -0.41 -9.48 7.37
C ALA A 68 -1.93 -9.59 7.42
N TYR A 69 -2.65 -8.55 7.00
CA TYR A 69 -4.10 -8.58 6.88
C TYR A 69 -4.57 -9.58 5.83
N GLY A 70 -4.02 -9.54 4.61
CA GLY A 70 -4.38 -10.48 3.54
C GLY A 70 -4.18 -11.95 3.92
N ILE A 71 -3.06 -12.25 4.60
CA ILE A 71 -2.75 -13.58 5.14
C ILE A 71 -3.79 -14.01 6.18
N ALA A 72 -4.10 -13.13 7.14
CA ALA A 72 -5.08 -13.43 8.18
C ALA A 72 -6.46 -13.73 7.58
N MET A 73 -6.86 -12.99 6.54
CA MET A 73 -8.12 -13.24 5.83
C MET A 73 -8.09 -14.57 5.08
N ALA A 74 -7.03 -14.86 4.33
CA ALA A 74 -6.86 -16.14 3.64
C ALA A 74 -6.97 -17.34 4.58
N MET A 75 -6.28 -17.27 5.74
CA MET A 75 -6.37 -18.31 6.77
C MET A 75 -7.79 -18.46 7.34
N MET A 76 -8.50 -17.34 7.55
CA MET A 76 -9.86 -17.35 8.08
C MET A 76 -10.89 -17.97 7.13
N PHE A 77 -10.70 -17.82 5.81
CA PHE A 77 -11.60 -18.41 4.79
C PHE A 77 -11.19 -19.80 4.32
N GLY A 78 -10.12 -20.37 4.89
CA GLY A 78 -9.67 -21.72 4.55
C GLY A 78 -9.03 -21.83 3.16
N ASP A 79 -8.69 -20.71 2.52
CA ASP A 79 -7.94 -20.74 1.28
C ASP A 79 -6.51 -21.18 1.57
N HIS A 80 -6.08 -22.23 0.88
CA HIS A 80 -4.67 -22.62 0.81
C HIS A 80 -3.93 -21.67 -0.13
N VAL A 81 -3.85 -20.39 0.24
CA VAL A 81 -3.04 -19.42 -0.48
C VAL A 81 -1.60 -19.87 -0.36
N ASN A 82 -0.94 -20.10 -1.50
CA ASN A 82 0.48 -20.42 -1.53
C ASN A 82 1.25 -19.13 -1.26
N LEU A 83 1.23 -18.70 0.01
CA LEU A 83 1.69 -17.40 0.51
C LEU A 83 3.03 -17.02 -0.11
N VAL A 84 3.98 -17.96 -0.15
CA VAL A 84 5.34 -17.72 -0.64
C VAL A 84 5.36 -17.29 -2.11
N ARG A 85 4.47 -17.86 -2.94
CA ARG A 85 4.40 -17.55 -4.38
C ARG A 85 3.67 -16.24 -4.65
N GLU A 86 2.55 -16.02 -3.98
CA GLU A 86 1.72 -14.81 -4.12
C GLU A 86 2.49 -13.58 -3.60
N ILE A 87 2.99 -13.69 -2.36
CA ILE A 87 3.84 -12.67 -1.73
C ILE A 87 5.11 -12.51 -2.54
N GLY A 88 5.73 -13.59 -3.01
CA GLY A 88 6.93 -13.52 -3.84
C GLY A 88 6.72 -12.77 -5.15
N LEU A 89 5.54 -12.85 -5.77
CA LEU A 89 5.22 -12.15 -7.02
C LEU A 89 4.85 -10.68 -6.80
N GLU A 90 4.07 -10.38 -5.76
CA GLU A 90 3.74 -8.99 -5.40
C GLU A 90 4.95 -8.25 -4.84
N ILE A 91 5.68 -8.89 -3.91
CA ILE A 91 6.97 -8.41 -3.46
C ILE A 91 7.89 -8.32 -4.67
N ALA A 92 8.07 -9.30 -5.57
CA ALA A 92 8.97 -9.10 -6.72
C ALA A 92 8.59 -7.89 -7.57
N LYS A 93 7.30 -7.66 -7.86
CA LYS A 93 6.87 -6.45 -8.59
C LYS A 93 7.22 -5.16 -7.86
N ASP A 94 6.98 -5.09 -6.55
CA ASP A 94 7.24 -3.87 -5.77
C ASP A 94 8.72 -3.77 -5.32
N LEU A 95 9.42 -4.89 -5.16
CA LEU A 95 10.82 -5.10 -4.76
C LEU A 95 11.79 -4.87 -5.94
N PHE A 96 11.33 -5.01 -7.18
CA PHE A 96 12.03 -4.40 -8.32
C PHE A 96 11.99 -2.86 -8.26
N SER A 97 11.01 -2.25 -7.57
CA SER A 97 11.09 -0.86 -7.12
C SER A 97 11.97 -0.69 -5.87
N PHE A 98 12.20 -1.73 -5.05
CA PHE A 98 13.09 -1.69 -3.88
C PHE A 98 14.56 -1.50 -4.14
N ARG A 99 15.06 -1.70 -5.37
CA ARG A 99 16.41 -1.23 -5.69
C ARG A 99 16.54 0.28 -5.45
N ASN A 100 15.44 1.03 -5.43
CA ASN A 100 15.36 2.41 -5.00
C ASN A 100 15.28 2.57 -3.47
N PHE A 101 14.58 1.71 -2.71
CA PHE A 101 14.37 1.92 -1.26
C PHE A 101 15.63 1.72 -0.40
N THR A 102 16.60 0.90 -0.84
CA THR A 102 17.86 0.65 -0.08
C THR A 102 18.97 1.61 -0.43
N THR A 103 18.91 2.27 -1.60
CA THR A 103 19.79 3.41 -1.84
C THR A 103 19.27 4.52 -0.94
N ALA A 104 20.08 4.95 0.02
CA ALA A 104 19.77 6.04 0.94
C ALA A 104 19.42 7.39 0.24
N ALA A 105 19.32 7.43 -1.10
CA ALA A 105 19.25 8.59 -1.97
C ALA A 105 18.35 8.43 -3.22
N SER A 106 17.39 7.50 -3.29
CA SER A 106 16.48 7.46 -4.47
C SER A 106 15.37 8.50 -4.37
N TRP A 107 15.74 9.75 -4.59
CA TRP A 107 14.79 10.78 -4.93
C TRP A 107 14.15 10.40 -6.27
N ASN A 108 12.90 9.94 -6.23
CA ASN A 108 12.16 9.59 -7.44
C ASN A 108 11.38 10.82 -7.91
N ILE A 109 11.44 11.11 -9.21
CA ILE A 109 10.69 12.20 -9.82
C ILE A 109 9.20 11.89 -9.70
N TYR A 110 8.50 12.79 -9.03
CA TYR A 110 7.07 12.78 -8.79
C TYR A 110 6.53 14.07 -9.42
N LEU A 111 6.37 13.99 -10.75
CA LEU A 111 6.09 15.09 -11.71
C LEU A 111 7.29 16.00 -11.98
#